data_AF-A0A0Q5GZ78-F1
#
_entry.id   AF-A0A0Q5GZ78-F1
#
_cell.length_a   1.000
_cell.length_b   1.000
_cell.length_c   1.000
_cell.angle_alpha   90.00
_cell.angle_beta   90.00
_cell.angle_gamma   90.00
#
_symmetry.space_group_name_H-M   'P 1'
#
loop_
_entity.id
_entity.type
_entity.pdbx_description
1 polymer ?
#
loop_
_entity_poly.entity_id
_entity_poly.type
_entity_poly.pdbx_seq_one_letter_code
_entity_poly.pdbx_strand_id
1 'polypeptide(L)'
;MHEPALVAGPILYARGADPAAVRLGLVAVTRQGAEAPRLEADGADAAPLALRAELFGHAVWGAEFTLPVGPETGYRLDGRHFPVVTDLSGDLAVGFVSCNGQENGDEARSHEDRDVMWRRLAAEHRTRPFALLLHGGDQLYADEAMDAHPETRRWAELDIDRKPGVDWTPAMEEAARGYFFRRYLALIRQPAFAELGARVPSLMIWDDHDIFDGWGSHPAGLQESPVALGLFRAAREMFVLFQLGADPAALPATCRDRTGASFSQDALFPGFCVLLPDLRSERTPGRVMGDEGWKAFEAGLDAAPGSDRRIVVSSVPALGPRLSLVEALLDLYPGQQQYEDDLRDQWQSRGHRAEWVRFLSRLEREAVERGGPVTVVSGEIHLATRGEMRLSDGSSLHQLVASGITHPKPPAALGLGLGLLSRLGHSPLPGRPIRLKRLPGQRTVYTAERNYLVLRRRAGHWTASWELEDSGRTAELGL
;
A
#
# COMPACT_ATOMS: atom_id res chain seq x y z
N MET A 1 17.47 -29.20 -20.15
CA MET A 1 16.90 -27.86 -19.90
C MET A 1 16.70 -27.77 -18.40
N HIS A 2 17.48 -26.96 -17.69
CA HIS A 2 17.28 -26.77 -16.26
C HIS A 2 15.92 -26.10 -16.03
N GLU A 3 15.12 -26.69 -15.16
CA GLU A 3 13.92 -26.06 -14.61
C GLU A 3 14.32 -24.71 -13.98
N PRO A 4 13.52 -23.63 -14.13
CA PRO A 4 13.87 -22.35 -13.53
C PRO A 4 14.01 -22.52 -12.01
N ALA A 5 15.16 -22.09 -11.47
CA ALA A 5 15.51 -22.23 -10.05
C ALA A 5 14.66 -21.36 -9.10
N LEU A 6 13.75 -20.56 -9.66
CA LEU A 6 12.90 -19.62 -8.93
C LEU A 6 11.77 -20.34 -8.19
N VAL A 7 11.72 -20.12 -6.89
CA VAL A 7 10.59 -20.47 -6.03
C VAL A 7 9.50 -19.41 -6.13
N ALA A 8 9.89 -18.13 -6.27
CA ALA A 8 8.96 -17.01 -6.39
C ALA A 8 9.60 -15.77 -7.02
N GLY A 9 8.75 -14.84 -7.51
CA GLY A 9 9.18 -13.66 -8.25
C GLY A 9 9.48 -13.96 -9.74
N PRO A 10 10.11 -13.01 -10.46
CA PRO A 10 10.58 -11.72 -9.97
C PRO A 10 9.44 -10.74 -9.62
N ILE A 11 9.74 -9.80 -8.73
CA ILE A 11 8.91 -8.64 -8.41
C ILE A 11 9.71 -7.38 -8.73
N LEU A 12 9.13 -6.45 -9.48
CA LEU A 12 9.71 -5.17 -9.82
C LEU A 12 9.24 -4.07 -8.88
N TYR A 13 10.17 -3.19 -8.50
CA TYR A 13 9.91 -2.03 -7.65
C TYR A 13 10.33 -0.77 -8.39
N ALA A 14 9.47 0.25 -8.42
CA ALA A 14 9.82 1.50 -9.07
C ALA A 14 10.78 2.33 -8.19
N ARG A 15 11.79 2.95 -8.81
CA ARG A 15 12.73 3.88 -8.16
C ARG A 15 12.74 5.27 -8.82
N GLY A 16 11.66 5.56 -9.55
CA GLY A 16 11.52 6.76 -10.37
C GLY A 16 11.99 6.58 -11.81
N ALA A 17 11.76 7.60 -12.62
CA ALA A 17 12.18 7.65 -14.02
C ALA A 17 12.53 9.08 -14.43
N ASP A 18 13.25 9.20 -15.53
CA ASP A 18 13.44 10.44 -16.27
C ASP A 18 13.11 10.18 -17.74
N PRO A 19 13.18 11.19 -18.64
CA PRO A 19 12.85 10.99 -20.05
C PRO A 19 13.75 10.00 -20.80
N ALA A 20 14.88 9.58 -20.23
CA ALA A 20 15.84 8.68 -20.87
C ALA A 20 15.78 7.24 -20.32
N ALA A 21 15.46 7.06 -19.03
CA ALA A 21 15.43 5.74 -18.41
C ALA A 21 14.47 5.62 -17.20
N VAL A 22 14.06 4.39 -16.92
CA VAL A 22 13.39 4.00 -15.66
C VAL A 22 14.38 3.31 -14.74
N ARG A 23 14.40 3.71 -13.46
CA ARG A 23 15.18 3.06 -12.40
C ARG A 23 14.29 2.06 -11.66
N LEU A 24 14.81 0.85 -11.46
CA LEU A 24 14.06 -0.29 -10.95
C LEU A 24 14.85 -1.06 -9.88
N GLY A 25 14.13 -1.56 -8.89
CA GLY A 25 14.56 -2.66 -8.03
C GLY A 25 13.92 -3.97 -8.47
N LEU A 26 14.57 -5.10 -8.16
CA LEU A 26 14.02 -6.44 -8.39
C LEU A 26 14.28 -7.34 -7.19
N VAL A 27 13.30 -8.17 -6.84
CA VAL A 27 13.44 -9.27 -5.89
C VAL A 27 13.05 -10.59 -6.55
N ALA A 28 13.82 -11.64 -6.29
CA ALA A 28 13.55 -13.00 -6.71
C ALA A 28 13.93 -13.99 -5.59
N VAL A 29 13.23 -15.12 -5.49
CA VAL A 29 13.47 -16.12 -4.44
C VAL A 29 13.81 -17.46 -5.05
N THR A 30 14.81 -18.12 -4.50
CA THR A 30 15.23 -19.50 -4.86
C THR A 30 15.29 -20.38 -3.62
N ARG A 31 15.52 -21.68 -3.78
CA ARG A 31 15.92 -22.53 -2.66
C ARG A 31 17.34 -22.17 -2.22
N GLN A 32 17.61 -22.21 -0.91
CA GLN A 32 18.95 -21.98 -0.39
C GLN A 32 19.95 -22.98 -1.01
N GLY A 33 21.13 -22.48 -1.37
CA GLY A 33 22.16 -23.27 -2.07
C GLY A 33 21.95 -23.46 -3.58
N ALA A 34 20.85 -22.97 -4.15
CA ALA A 34 20.71 -22.87 -5.60
C ALA A 34 21.62 -21.77 -6.18
N GLU A 35 21.92 -21.85 -7.49
CA GLU A 35 22.67 -20.80 -8.19
C GLU A 35 21.91 -19.47 -8.18
N ALA A 36 22.65 -18.37 -8.06
CA ALA A 36 22.07 -17.02 -8.10
C ALA A 36 21.43 -16.76 -9.47
N PRO A 37 20.18 -16.25 -9.53
CA PRO A 37 19.56 -15.88 -10.80
C PRO A 37 20.39 -14.83 -11.55
N ARG A 38 20.43 -14.93 -12.88
CA ARG A 38 21.15 -13.96 -13.73
C ARG A 38 20.17 -12.98 -14.36
N LEU A 39 20.40 -11.70 -14.06
CA LEU A 39 19.65 -10.57 -14.61
C LEU A 39 20.39 -10.01 -15.83
N GLU A 40 19.67 -9.83 -16.93
CA GLU A 40 20.13 -9.11 -18.12
C GLU A 40 19.10 -8.02 -18.44
N ALA A 41 19.44 -6.77 -18.15
CA ALA A 41 18.61 -5.62 -18.48
C ALA A 41 18.95 -5.14 -19.89
N ASP A 42 17.95 -4.81 -20.71
CA ASP A 42 18.23 -4.28 -22.05
C ASP A 42 19.08 -3.00 -21.95
N GLY A 43 20.22 -2.97 -22.64
CA GLY A 43 21.19 -1.87 -22.57
C GLY A 43 22.29 -2.02 -21.49
N ALA A 44 22.33 -3.14 -20.76
CA ALA A 44 23.39 -3.46 -19.81
C ALA A 44 23.87 -4.92 -19.94
N ASP A 45 25.07 -5.19 -19.43
CA ASP A 45 25.61 -6.56 -19.38
C ASP A 45 24.91 -7.40 -18.30
N ALA A 46 24.80 -8.70 -18.55
CA ALA A 46 24.18 -9.64 -17.60
C ALA A 46 25.00 -9.79 -16.31
N ALA A 47 24.36 -9.63 -15.15
CA ALA A 47 24.96 -9.74 -13.82
C ALA A 47 24.16 -10.68 -12.90
N PRO A 48 24.82 -11.41 -11.98
CA PRO A 48 24.12 -12.17 -10.95
C PRO A 48 23.41 -11.22 -9.98
N LEU A 49 22.24 -11.63 -9.48
CA LEU A 49 21.58 -10.91 -8.39
C LEU A 49 22.39 -11.01 -7.08
N ALA A 50 22.27 -10.01 -6.22
CA ALA A 50 22.91 -10.01 -4.91
C ALA A 50 22.04 -10.74 -3.87
N LEU A 51 22.66 -11.55 -3.02
CA LEU A 51 21.97 -12.20 -1.89
C LEU A 51 21.59 -11.15 -0.85
N ARG A 52 20.30 -11.07 -0.50
CA ARG A 52 19.76 -10.15 0.51
C ARG A 52 19.53 -10.84 1.84
N ALA A 53 19.00 -12.06 1.80
CA ALA A 53 18.74 -12.85 3.00
C ALA A 53 18.68 -14.34 2.69
N GLU A 54 19.05 -15.16 3.66
CA GLU A 54 18.73 -16.59 3.68
C GLU A 54 17.75 -16.86 4.82
N LEU A 55 16.55 -17.31 4.47
CA LEU A 55 15.43 -17.45 5.40
C LEU A 55 14.70 -18.76 5.12
N PHE A 56 14.54 -19.58 6.16
CA PHE A 56 13.68 -20.78 6.12
C PHE A 56 13.92 -21.70 4.90
N GLY A 57 15.19 -21.96 4.56
CA GLY A 57 15.59 -22.81 3.43
C GLY A 57 15.51 -22.15 2.06
N HIS A 58 15.39 -20.82 2.00
CA HIS A 58 15.30 -20.03 0.78
C HIS A 58 16.37 -18.94 0.76
N ALA A 59 16.78 -18.55 -0.44
CA ALA A 59 17.63 -17.39 -0.68
C ALA A 59 16.81 -16.31 -1.39
N VAL A 60 16.74 -15.13 -0.78
CA VAL A 60 16.13 -13.92 -1.33
C VAL A 60 17.21 -13.10 -2.02
N TRP A 61 17.06 -12.90 -3.32
CA TRP A 61 17.98 -12.19 -4.18
C TRP A 61 17.39 -10.86 -4.60
N GLY A 62 18.25 -9.86 -4.86
CA GLY A 62 17.79 -8.63 -5.47
C GLY A 62 18.86 -7.84 -6.19
N ALA A 63 18.42 -6.88 -7.00
CA ALA A 63 19.27 -5.95 -7.74
C ALA A 63 18.57 -4.61 -7.93
N GLU A 64 19.36 -3.58 -8.17
CA GLU A 64 18.91 -2.27 -8.64
C GLU A 64 19.50 -2.08 -10.04
N PHE A 65 18.70 -1.63 -11.00
CA PHE A 65 19.10 -1.50 -12.40
C PHE A 65 18.28 -0.42 -13.12
N THR A 66 18.65 -0.12 -14.36
CA THR A 66 17.94 0.83 -15.21
C THR A 66 17.55 0.21 -16.53
N LEU A 67 16.40 0.62 -17.07
CA LEU A 67 15.97 0.29 -18.42
C LEU A 67 15.87 1.58 -19.26
N PRO A 68 16.47 1.62 -20.45
CA PRO A 68 16.33 2.75 -21.35
C PRO A 68 14.89 2.88 -21.86
N VAL A 69 14.45 4.10 -22.13
CA VAL A 69 13.15 4.32 -22.77
C VAL A 69 13.19 3.75 -24.18
N GLY A 70 12.32 2.78 -24.46
CA GLY A 70 12.20 2.18 -25.79
C GLY A 70 10.94 1.33 -25.96
N PRO A 71 10.57 1.03 -27.22
CA PRO A 71 9.52 0.05 -27.49
C PRO A 71 10.01 -1.35 -27.13
N GLU A 72 9.15 -2.17 -26.52
CA GLU A 72 9.46 -3.56 -26.13
C GLU A 72 10.64 -3.72 -25.16
N THR A 73 11.17 -2.64 -24.56
CA THR A 73 12.25 -2.71 -23.58
C THR A 73 11.82 -3.59 -22.41
N GLY A 74 12.75 -4.44 -21.95
CA GLY A 74 12.54 -5.27 -20.78
C GLY A 74 13.83 -5.76 -20.17
N TYR A 75 13.70 -6.84 -19.40
CA TYR A 75 14.83 -7.57 -18.84
C TYR A 75 14.63 -9.07 -19.02
N ARG A 76 15.72 -9.82 -18.93
CA ARG A 76 15.71 -11.28 -18.84
C ARG A 76 16.17 -11.71 -17.45
N LEU A 77 15.45 -12.67 -16.88
CA LEU A 77 15.89 -13.38 -15.69
C LEU A 77 16.01 -14.86 -16.04
N ASP A 78 17.22 -15.40 -15.93
CA ASP A 78 17.55 -16.76 -16.36
C ASP A 78 17.09 -17.06 -17.81
N GLY A 79 17.27 -16.07 -18.70
CA GLY A 79 16.92 -16.15 -20.12
C GLY A 79 15.44 -15.90 -20.45
N ARG A 80 14.55 -15.82 -19.46
CA ARG A 80 13.13 -15.49 -19.69
C ARG A 80 12.93 -13.98 -19.76
N HIS A 81 12.39 -13.49 -20.88
CA HIS A 81 12.12 -12.06 -21.11
C HIS A 81 10.83 -11.57 -20.43
N PHE A 82 10.90 -10.37 -19.86
CA PHE A 82 9.79 -9.65 -19.24
C PHE A 82 9.77 -8.20 -19.76
N PRO A 83 8.77 -7.83 -20.58
CA PRO A 83 8.64 -6.46 -21.07
C PRO A 83 8.17 -5.53 -19.94
N VAL A 84 8.64 -4.28 -19.98
CA VAL A 84 8.30 -3.23 -19.01
C VAL A 84 7.93 -1.97 -19.78
N VAL A 85 6.87 -1.27 -19.34
CA VAL A 85 6.56 0.05 -19.90
C VAL A 85 7.59 1.05 -19.40
N THR A 86 8.49 1.50 -20.29
CA THR A 86 9.57 2.42 -19.92
C THR A 86 9.32 3.87 -20.28
N ASP A 87 8.46 4.16 -21.28
CA ASP A 87 8.09 5.54 -21.61
C ASP A 87 6.99 6.05 -20.67
N LEU A 88 7.41 6.82 -19.67
CA LEU A 88 6.52 7.49 -18.71
C LEU A 88 6.39 8.99 -19.01
N SER A 89 6.71 9.44 -20.22
CA SER A 89 6.60 10.86 -20.64
C SER A 89 5.24 11.19 -21.28
N GLY A 90 4.62 10.22 -21.97
CA GLY A 90 3.37 10.37 -22.70
C GLY A 90 2.15 9.80 -21.99
N ASP A 91 1.28 9.13 -22.76
CA ASP A 91 0.10 8.47 -22.21
C ASP A 91 0.49 7.27 -21.35
N LEU A 92 -0.13 7.14 -20.17
CA LEU A 92 0.15 6.03 -19.26
C LEU A 92 -1.07 5.64 -18.43
N ALA A 93 -0.99 4.45 -17.85
CA ALA A 93 -1.93 3.95 -16.86
C ALA A 93 -1.19 3.54 -15.58
N VAL A 94 -1.72 3.95 -14.42
CA VAL A 94 -1.28 3.53 -13.09
C VAL A 94 -2.41 2.75 -12.44
N GLY A 95 -2.13 1.52 -12.03
CA GLY A 95 -3.05 0.73 -11.21
C GLY A 95 -2.88 1.07 -9.73
N PHE A 96 -3.95 0.99 -8.96
CA PHE A 96 -3.91 1.08 -7.50
C PHE A 96 -4.74 -0.06 -6.89
N VAL A 97 -4.14 -0.74 -5.91
CA VAL A 97 -4.72 -1.87 -5.18
C VAL A 97 -4.45 -1.72 -3.68
N SER A 98 -5.33 -2.28 -2.86
CA SER A 98 -5.18 -2.38 -1.40
C SER A 98 -6.05 -3.53 -0.88
N CYS A 99 -5.90 -3.88 0.41
CA CYS A 99 -6.72 -4.87 1.10
C CYS A 99 -6.74 -6.23 0.38
N ASN A 100 -5.56 -6.84 0.31
CA ASN A 100 -5.24 -8.10 -0.37
C ASN A 100 -5.30 -9.31 0.59
N GLY A 101 -6.40 -9.47 1.33
CA GLY A 101 -6.61 -10.66 2.17
C GLY A 101 -7.95 -10.62 2.88
N GLN A 102 -8.03 -11.25 4.05
CA GLN A 102 -9.10 -11.13 5.04
C GLN A 102 -8.51 -11.51 6.40
N GLU A 103 -9.13 -11.06 7.48
CA GLU A 103 -8.56 -11.09 8.83
C GLU A 103 -8.38 -12.53 9.38
N ASN A 104 -9.24 -13.46 8.96
CA ASN A 104 -9.19 -14.84 9.41
C ASN A 104 -9.32 -15.83 8.25
N GLY A 105 -8.44 -16.82 8.19
CA GLY A 105 -8.53 -17.94 7.25
C GLY A 105 -8.32 -17.55 5.77
N ASP A 106 -7.63 -16.43 5.47
CA ASP A 106 -7.30 -16.07 4.08
C ASP A 106 -6.49 -17.19 3.39
N GLU A 107 -5.60 -17.86 4.14
CA GLU A 107 -4.80 -19.02 3.70
C GLU A 107 -5.66 -20.17 3.15
N ALA A 108 -6.88 -20.34 3.68
CA ALA A 108 -7.77 -21.45 3.35
C ALA A 108 -8.65 -21.17 2.13
N ARG A 109 -8.64 -19.94 1.59
CA ARG A 109 -9.47 -19.56 0.44
C ARG A 109 -8.96 -20.17 -0.85
N SER A 110 -9.89 -20.51 -1.74
CA SER A 110 -9.52 -20.92 -3.10
C SER A 110 -8.88 -19.75 -3.85
N HIS A 111 -7.86 -20.03 -4.66
CA HIS A 111 -7.26 -19.02 -5.55
C HIS A 111 -8.27 -18.46 -6.55
N GLU A 112 -9.26 -19.26 -6.96
CA GLU A 112 -10.29 -18.84 -7.90
C GLU A 112 -11.16 -17.72 -7.31
N ASP A 113 -11.59 -17.89 -6.05
CA ASP A 113 -12.42 -16.91 -5.36
C ASP A 113 -11.59 -15.71 -4.93
N ARG A 114 -10.40 -15.92 -4.38
CA ARG A 114 -9.54 -14.85 -3.84
C ARG A 114 -9.10 -13.89 -4.94
N ASP A 115 -8.63 -14.40 -6.08
CA ASP A 115 -7.88 -13.63 -7.07
C ASP A 115 -8.74 -13.11 -8.24
N VAL A 116 -10.07 -13.02 -8.07
CA VAL A 116 -11.00 -12.55 -9.14
C VAL A 116 -10.53 -11.21 -9.73
N MET A 117 -10.30 -10.21 -8.88
CA MET A 117 -9.91 -8.88 -9.36
C MET A 117 -8.44 -8.81 -9.81
N TRP A 118 -7.54 -9.58 -9.18
CA TRP A 118 -6.16 -9.74 -9.66
C TRP A 118 -6.11 -10.29 -11.08
N ARG A 119 -6.91 -11.32 -11.39
CA ARG A 119 -7.04 -11.88 -12.75
C ARG A 119 -7.57 -10.87 -13.74
N ARG A 120 -8.54 -10.02 -13.35
CA ARG A 120 -9.04 -8.92 -14.18
C ARG A 120 -7.96 -7.86 -14.42
N LEU A 121 -7.19 -7.48 -13.40
CA LEU A 121 -6.09 -6.52 -13.52
C LEU A 121 -4.99 -7.04 -14.45
N ALA A 122 -4.59 -8.31 -14.31
CA ALA A 122 -3.63 -8.97 -15.21
C ALA A 122 -4.16 -9.04 -16.65
N ALA A 123 -5.45 -9.35 -16.84
CA ALA A 123 -6.08 -9.32 -18.17
C ALA A 123 -6.11 -7.91 -18.78
N GLU A 124 -6.38 -6.87 -17.98
CA GLU A 124 -6.29 -5.49 -18.44
C GLU A 124 -4.85 -5.15 -18.84
N HIS A 125 -3.85 -5.48 -18.02
CA HIS A 125 -2.44 -5.22 -18.31
C HIS A 125 -2.00 -5.81 -19.66
N ARG A 126 -2.43 -7.04 -19.99
CA ARG A 126 -2.12 -7.67 -21.29
C ARG A 126 -2.64 -6.91 -22.50
N THR A 127 -3.69 -6.11 -22.34
CA THR A 127 -4.33 -5.36 -23.46
C THR A 127 -4.07 -3.87 -23.39
N ARG A 128 -3.84 -3.34 -22.19
CA ARG A 128 -3.61 -1.93 -21.85
C ARG A 128 -2.57 -1.91 -20.73
N PRO A 129 -1.27 -1.96 -21.08
CA PRO A 129 -0.20 -2.06 -20.10
C PRO A 129 -0.23 -0.93 -19.06
N PHE A 130 0.08 -1.30 -17.82
CA PHE A 130 0.26 -0.37 -16.72
C PHE A 130 1.74 -0.03 -16.62
N ALA A 131 2.03 1.26 -16.43
CA ALA A 131 3.39 1.75 -16.20
C ALA A 131 3.82 1.59 -14.74
N LEU A 132 2.86 1.65 -13.81
CA LEU A 132 3.10 1.55 -12.37
C LEU A 132 1.92 0.83 -11.70
N LEU A 133 2.23 0.13 -10.61
CA LEU A 133 1.24 -0.43 -9.68
C LEU A 133 1.49 0.12 -8.27
N LEU A 134 0.49 0.78 -7.72
CA LEU A 134 0.54 1.34 -6.38
C LEU A 134 -0.19 0.42 -5.42
N HIS A 135 0.46 0.06 -4.32
CA HIS A 135 -0.12 -0.77 -3.25
C HIS A 135 -0.33 0.09 -2.03
N GLY A 136 -1.58 0.21 -1.60
CA GLY A 136 -2.03 1.16 -0.59
C GLY A 136 -2.16 0.60 0.82
N GLY A 137 -1.43 -0.44 1.20
CA GLY A 137 -1.57 -1.10 2.50
C GLY A 137 -2.39 -2.39 2.46
N ASP A 138 -2.26 -3.18 3.53
CA ASP A 138 -2.90 -4.48 3.73
C ASP A 138 -2.59 -5.49 2.63
N GLN A 139 -1.30 -5.61 2.30
CA GLN A 139 -0.91 -6.55 1.26
C GLN A 139 -0.86 -7.99 1.77
N LEU A 140 -0.62 -8.20 3.07
CA LEU A 140 -0.36 -9.51 3.66
C LEU A 140 -1.54 -10.15 4.44
N TYR A 141 -2.37 -9.35 5.13
CA TYR A 141 -3.28 -9.79 6.21
C TYR A 141 -2.64 -10.82 7.13
N ALA A 142 -1.93 -10.31 8.13
CA ALA A 142 -1.00 -11.04 8.96
C ALA A 142 -1.45 -11.16 10.42
N ASP A 143 -2.74 -10.93 10.70
CA ASP A 143 -3.30 -10.95 12.05
C ASP A 143 -3.05 -12.28 12.78
N GLU A 144 -3.12 -13.38 12.04
CA GLU A 144 -2.82 -14.74 12.51
C GLU A 144 -1.31 -14.94 12.83
N ALA A 145 -0.45 -13.93 12.68
CA ALA A 145 0.92 -13.96 13.20
C ALA A 145 0.95 -14.14 14.72
N MET A 146 -0.08 -13.65 15.42
CA MET A 146 -0.24 -13.88 16.86
C MET A 146 -0.41 -15.37 17.18
N ASP A 147 -0.91 -16.18 16.24
CA ASP A 147 -1.10 -17.61 16.36
C ASP A 147 0.15 -18.45 16.04
N ALA A 148 1.23 -17.81 15.59
CA ALA A 148 2.44 -18.51 15.14
C ALA A 148 3.14 -19.33 16.25
N HIS A 149 2.97 -18.95 17.53
CA HIS A 149 3.56 -19.65 18.67
C HIS A 149 2.55 -19.76 19.84
N PRO A 150 2.56 -20.85 20.65
CA PRO A 150 1.62 -21.01 21.76
C PRO A 150 1.60 -19.84 22.76
N GLU A 151 2.77 -19.30 23.10
CA GLU A 151 2.86 -18.17 24.02
C GLU A 151 2.45 -16.81 23.39
N THR A 152 2.59 -16.63 22.07
CA THR A 152 2.07 -15.41 21.41
C THR A 152 0.54 -15.45 21.34
N ARG A 153 -0.05 -16.64 21.10
CA ARG A 153 -1.50 -16.86 21.18
C ARG A 153 -2.01 -16.59 22.60
N ARG A 154 -1.35 -17.16 23.60
CA ARG A 154 -1.68 -16.91 25.01
C ARG A 154 -1.60 -15.42 25.33
N TRP A 155 -0.57 -14.72 24.85
CA TRP A 155 -0.43 -13.27 25.04
C TRP A 155 -1.59 -12.49 24.40
N ALA A 156 -2.08 -12.90 23.22
CA ALA A 156 -3.21 -12.26 22.55
C ALA A 156 -4.49 -12.31 23.42
N GLU A 157 -4.71 -13.40 24.15
CA GLU A 157 -5.85 -13.61 25.05
C GLU A 157 -5.75 -12.91 26.42
N LEU A 158 -4.59 -12.36 26.78
CA LEU A 158 -4.42 -11.66 28.08
C LEU A 158 -5.08 -10.28 28.07
N ASP A 159 -5.56 -9.87 29.26
CA ASP A 159 -5.92 -8.48 29.54
C ASP A 159 -4.73 -7.54 29.29
N ILE A 160 -5.01 -6.31 28.83
CA ILE A 160 -4.00 -5.33 28.39
C ILE A 160 -2.96 -5.03 29.48
N ASP A 161 -3.34 -5.00 30.75
CA ASP A 161 -2.45 -4.74 31.89
C ASP A 161 -1.47 -5.90 32.17
N ARG A 162 -1.78 -7.10 31.68
CA ARG A 162 -0.95 -8.30 31.85
C ARG A 162 -0.03 -8.57 30.66
N LYS A 163 -0.35 -8.03 29.48
CA LYS A 163 0.45 -8.18 28.25
C LYS A 163 1.93 -7.77 28.40
N PRO A 164 2.30 -6.70 29.14
CA PRO A 164 3.70 -6.33 29.36
C PRO A 164 4.53 -7.40 30.10
N GLY A 165 3.87 -8.30 30.86
CA GLY A 165 4.53 -9.33 31.64
C GLY A 165 4.94 -10.58 30.87
N VAL A 166 4.72 -10.62 29.55
CA VAL A 166 5.15 -11.74 28.69
C VAL A 166 6.41 -11.35 27.93
N ASP A 167 7.50 -12.08 28.19
CA ASP A 167 8.76 -11.87 27.51
C ASP A 167 8.74 -12.37 26.06
N TRP A 168 9.47 -11.68 25.19
CA TRP A 168 9.72 -12.13 23.81
C TRP A 168 10.91 -13.08 23.77
N THR A 169 10.72 -14.28 23.20
CA THR A 169 11.75 -15.32 23.17
C THR A 169 12.25 -15.59 21.74
N PRO A 170 13.47 -16.14 21.56
CA PRO A 170 13.97 -16.52 20.23
C PRO A 170 13.05 -17.50 19.47
N ALA A 171 12.36 -18.39 20.18
CA ALA A 171 11.41 -19.34 19.57
C ALA A 171 10.17 -18.63 19.02
N MET A 172 9.65 -17.62 19.73
CA MET A 172 8.57 -16.76 19.21
C MET A 172 9.05 -15.99 17.98
N GLU A 173 10.28 -15.49 18.00
CA GLU A 173 10.87 -14.75 16.89
C GLU A 173 11.00 -15.59 15.63
N GLU A 174 11.56 -16.80 15.74
CA GLU A 174 11.66 -17.72 14.63
C GLU A 174 10.28 -18.10 14.07
N ALA A 175 9.31 -18.35 14.95
CA ALA A 175 7.93 -18.68 14.55
C ALA A 175 7.24 -17.52 13.82
N ALA A 176 7.32 -16.30 14.35
CA ALA A 176 6.73 -15.11 13.74
C ALA A 176 7.39 -14.79 12.39
N ARG A 177 8.72 -14.74 12.33
CA ARG A 177 9.47 -14.52 11.08
C ARG A 177 9.11 -15.58 10.04
N GLY A 178 8.99 -16.84 10.46
CA GLY A 178 8.59 -17.96 9.60
C GLY A 178 7.16 -17.81 9.07
N TYR A 179 6.23 -17.34 9.90
CA TYR A 179 4.86 -17.03 9.48
C TYR A 179 4.84 -15.93 8.40
N PHE A 180 5.39 -14.75 8.68
CA PHE A 180 5.40 -13.64 7.72
C PHE A 180 6.07 -14.03 6.40
N PHE A 181 7.23 -14.70 6.47
CA PHE A 181 7.95 -15.16 5.28
C PHE A 181 7.11 -16.10 4.41
N ARG A 182 6.46 -17.11 5.01
CA ARG A 182 5.58 -18.04 4.28
C ARG A 182 4.40 -17.33 3.65
N ARG A 183 3.78 -16.38 4.37
CA ARG A 183 2.66 -15.58 3.85
C ARG A 183 3.08 -14.77 2.64
N TYR A 184 4.23 -14.08 2.69
CA TYR A 184 4.76 -13.37 1.53
C TYR A 184 4.99 -14.32 0.35
N LEU A 185 5.68 -15.44 0.57
CA LEU A 185 5.91 -16.44 -0.50
C LEU A 185 4.60 -16.94 -1.13
N ALA A 186 3.56 -17.18 -0.33
CA ALA A 186 2.26 -17.62 -0.84
C ALA A 186 1.63 -16.57 -1.76
N LEU A 187 1.65 -15.29 -1.36
CA LEU A 187 1.08 -14.20 -2.14
C LEU A 187 1.84 -13.94 -3.44
N ILE A 188 3.17 -13.87 -3.37
CA ILE A 188 3.97 -13.52 -4.55
C ILE A 188 3.98 -14.64 -5.62
N ARG A 189 3.58 -15.86 -5.24
CA ARG A 189 3.42 -17.01 -6.13
C ARG A 189 2.04 -17.08 -6.78
N GLN A 190 1.08 -16.25 -6.36
CA GLN A 190 -0.24 -16.25 -6.96
C GLN A 190 -0.13 -15.90 -8.45
N PRO A 191 -0.76 -16.68 -9.35
CA PRO A 191 -0.47 -16.57 -10.79
C PRO A 191 -0.67 -15.16 -11.36
N ALA A 192 -1.77 -14.50 -11.00
CA ALA A 192 -2.08 -13.16 -11.49
C ALA A 192 -1.12 -12.10 -10.93
N PHE A 193 -0.77 -12.20 -9.64
CA PHE A 193 0.24 -11.30 -9.06
C PHE A 193 1.63 -11.57 -9.65
N ALA A 194 2.06 -12.83 -9.79
CA ALA A 194 3.35 -13.19 -10.37
C ALA A 194 3.51 -12.70 -11.82
N GLU A 195 2.43 -12.68 -12.61
CA GLU A 195 2.44 -12.11 -13.95
C GLU A 195 2.68 -10.60 -13.94
N LEU A 196 1.96 -9.88 -13.06
CA LEU A 196 2.03 -8.42 -12.92
C LEU A 196 3.33 -7.97 -12.24
N GLY A 197 3.71 -8.58 -11.12
CA GLY A 197 4.91 -8.23 -10.35
C GLY A 197 6.19 -8.35 -11.17
N ALA A 198 6.24 -9.28 -12.14
CA ALA A 198 7.38 -9.40 -13.03
C ALA A 198 7.45 -8.32 -14.13
N ARG A 199 6.39 -7.53 -14.36
CA ARG A 199 6.25 -6.60 -15.51
C ARG A 199 5.90 -5.16 -15.14
N VAL A 200 5.21 -4.96 -14.02
CA VAL A 200 4.70 -3.67 -13.58
C VAL A 200 5.48 -3.23 -12.34
N PRO A 201 6.35 -2.22 -12.45
CA PRO A 201 7.07 -1.68 -11.31
C PRO A 201 6.11 -1.19 -10.23
N SER A 202 6.33 -1.67 -9.00
CA SER A 202 5.45 -1.42 -7.87
C SER A 202 6.03 -0.41 -6.88
N LEU A 203 5.17 0.41 -6.27
CA LEU A 203 5.47 1.15 -5.04
C LEU A 203 4.46 0.73 -3.98
N MET A 204 4.95 0.34 -2.81
CA MET A 204 4.12 -0.24 -1.75
C MET A 204 4.30 0.52 -0.44
N ILE A 205 3.19 0.75 0.24
CA ILE A 205 3.13 1.14 1.65
C ILE A 205 2.43 0.01 2.42
N TRP A 206 2.85 -0.22 3.67
CA TRP A 206 2.15 -1.11 4.59
C TRP A 206 1.00 -0.42 5.34
N ASP A 207 0.04 -1.21 5.80
CA ASP A 207 -0.90 -0.83 6.85
C ASP A 207 -0.77 -1.75 8.07
N ASP A 208 -1.69 -1.66 9.03
CA ASP A 208 -1.67 -2.45 10.24
C ASP A 208 -1.82 -3.95 9.97
N HIS A 209 -2.68 -4.40 9.06
CA HIS A 209 -2.79 -5.83 8.77
C HIS A 209 -1.54 -6.42 8.08
N ASP A 210 -0.55 -5.61 7.66
CA ASP A 210 0.77 -6.13 7.29
C ASP A 210 1.62 -6.53 8.52
N ILE A 211 1.17 -6.16 9.73
CA ILE A 211 1.79 -6.40 11.03
C ILE A 211 0.83 -7.22 11.91
N PHE A 212 -0.24 -6.59 12.40
CA PHE A 212 -1.47 -7.13 12.95
C PHE A 212 -2.47 -5.98 13.17
N ASP A 213 -3.75 -6.31 13.16
CA ASP A 213 -4.91 -5.44 13.32
C ASP A 213 -4.71 -4.31 14.35
N GLY A 214 -4.92 -3.06 13.93
CA GLY A 214 -4.84 -1.86 14.76
C GLY A 214 -3.43 -1.43 15.19
N TRP A 215 -2.35 -2.00 14.62
CA TRP A 215 -0.97 -1.63 14.97
C TRP A 215 -0.75 -0.10 14.97
N GLY A 216 -0.25 0.42 16.10
CA GLY A 216 0.01 1.84 16.32
C GLY A 216 -1.14 2.58 16.98
N SER A 217 -2.34 1.99 17.03
CA SER A 217 -3.54 2.59 17.62
C SER A 217 -3.92 1.97 18.97
N HIS A 218 -3.21 0.93 19.41
CA HIS A 218 -3.43 0.25 20.69
C HIS A 218 -2.92 1.04 21.90
N PRO A 219 -3.54 0.87 23.09
CA PRO A 219 -2.99 1.41 24.34
C PRO A 219 -1.58 0.91 24.63
N ALA A 220 -0.79 1.72 25.34
CA ALA A 220 0.63 1.45 25.62
C ALA A 220 0.89 0.04 26.21
N GLY A 221 0.01 -0.46 27.08
CA GLY A 221 0.15 -1.80 27.67
C GLY A 221 0.19 -2.95 26.65
N LEU A 222 -0.48 -2.79 25.50
CA LEU A 222 -0.37 -3.73 24.39
C LEU A 222 0.76 -3.31 23.45
N GLN A 223 0.71 -2.06 22.96
CA GLN A 223 1.57 -1.54 21.89
C GLN A 223 3.08 -1.64 22.22
N GLU A 224 3.43 -1.43 23.49
CA GLU A 224 4.82 -1.41 23.97
C GLU A 224 5.23 -2.73 24.63
N SER A 225 4.36 -3.76 24.63
CA SER A 225 4.69 -5.06 25.22
C SER A 225 5.80 -5.78 24.43
N PRO A 226 6.65 -6.60 25.08
CA PRO A 226 7.74 -7.28 24.39
C PRO A 226 7.30 -8.11 23.19
N VAL A 227 6.14 -8.79 23.30
CA VAL A 227 5.56 -9.61 22.23
C VAL A 227 5.10 -8.75 21.04
N ALA A 228 4.35 -7.67 21.29
CA ALA A 228 3.89 -6.77 20.22
C ALA A 228 5.08 -6.16 19.44
N LEU A 229 6.09 -5.68 20.17
CA LEU A 229 7.32 -5.16 19.55
C LEU A 229 8.11 -6.25 18.80
N GLY A 230 8.05 -7.50 19.26
CA GLY A 230 8.62 -8.66 18.58
C GLY A 230 7.95 -8.97 17.25
N LEU A 231 6.61 -9.02 17.23
CA LEU A 231 5.81 -9.18 16.02
C LEU A 231 6.09 -8.05 15.02
N PHE A 232 6.13 -6.80 15.49
CA PHE A 232 6.47 -5.66 14.65
C PHE A 232 7.86 -5.77 14.01
N ARG A 233 8.89 -6.17 14.77
CA ARG A 233 10.24 -6.38 14.21
C ARG A 233 10.25 -7.45 13.12
N ALA A 234 9.52 -8.56 13.32
CA ALA A 234 9.40 -9.63 12.33
C ALA A 234 8.67 -9.16 11.07
N ALA A 235 7.53 -8.48 11.22
CA ALA A 235 6.77 -7.90 10.11
C ALA A 235 7.62 -6.91 9.31
N ARG A 236 8.33 -6.03 10.01
CA ARG A 236 9.19 -4.98 9.45
C ARG A 236 10.35 -5.53 8.63
N GLU A 237 11.00 -6.60 9.08
CA GLU A 237 12.03 -7.29 8.27
C GLU A 237 11.46 -7.74 6.91
N MET A 238 10.29 -8.38 6.94
CA MET A 238 9.66 -8.91 5.73
C MET A 238 9.09 -7.82 4.83
N PHE A 239 8.58 -6.72 5.41
CA PHE A 239 8.17 -5.53 4.65
C PHE A 239 9.34 -4.95 3.85
N VAL A 240 10.51 -4.78 4.48
CA VAL A 240 11.69 -4.27 3.77
C VAL A 240 12.12 -5.21 2.64
N LEU A 241 12.14 -6.51 2.89
CA LEU A 241 12.53 -7.50 1.89
C LEU A 241 11.54 -7.59 0.71
N PHE A 242 10.23 -7.66 0.99
CA PHE A 242 9.23 -8.03 -0.01
C PHE A 242 8.35 -6.90 -0.52
N GLN A 243 8.13 -5.82 0.25
CA GLN A 243 7.33 -4.67 -0.20
C GLN A 243 8.18 -3.48 -0.64
N LEU A 244 9.30 -3.21 0.05
CA LEU A 244 10.27 -2.21 -0.41
C LEU A 244 11.22 -2.78 -1.47
N GLY A 245 11.41 -4.10 -1.49
CA GLY A 245 12.33 -4.78 -2.38
C GLY A 245 13.79 -4.44 -2.07
N ALA A 246 14.12 -4.34 -0.78
CA ALA A 246 15.36 -3.74 -0.32
C ALA A 246 16.10 -4.61 0.70
N ASP A 247 17.35 -4.27 0.91
CA ASP A 247 18.17 -4.79 2.01
C ASP A 247 17.89 -3.95 3.26
N PRO A 248 17.60 -4.55 4.43
CA PRO A 248 17.50 -3.82 5.69
C PRO A 248 18.71 -2.95 6.02
N ALA A 249 19.90 -3.31 5.54
CA ALA A 249 21.12 -2.51 5.72
C ALA A 249 21.29 -1.40 4.67
N ALA A 250 20.52 -1.42 3.58
CA ALA A 250 20.63 -0.45 2.48
C ALA A 250 19.25 -0.15 1.88
N LEU A 251 18.51 0.74 2.54
CA LEU A 251 17.20 1.21 2.08
C LEU A 251 17.28 1.92 0.72
N PRO A 252 16.25 1.77 -0.14
CA PRO A 252 16.27 2.26 -1.50
C PRO A 252 16.27 3.79 -1.52
N ALA A 253 16.77 4.41 -2.59
CA ALA A 253 16.83 5.86 -2.73
C ALA A 253 15.48 6.56 -2.52
N THR A 254 14.36 5.86 -2.76
CA THR A 254 13.00 6.35 -2.51
C THR A 254 12.70 6.59 -1.03
N CYS A 255 13.30 5.84 -0.09
CA CYS A 255 13.12 6.04 1.36
C CYS A 255 14.07 7.10 1.90
N ARG A 256 13.66 8.36 2.05
CA ARG A 256 14.57 9.47 2.41
C ARG A 256 15.27 9.27 3.75
N ASP A 257 14.55 8.81 4.76
CA ASP A 257 15.14 8.49 6.06
C ASP A 257 16.00 7.22 5.96
N ARG A 258 17.30 7.37 6.15
CA ARG A 258 18.28 6.27 6.09
C ARG A 258 18.47 5.56 7.43
N THR A 259 17.94 6.11 8.51
CA THR A 259 17.92 5.43 9.81
C THR A 259 16.90 4.29 9.83
N GLY A 260 15.89 4.38 8.96
CA GLY A 260 14.77 3.48 8.91
C GLY A 260 13.67 3.79 9.93
N ALA A 261 13.78 4.82 10.76
CA ALA A 261 12.69 5.19 11.67
C ALA A 261 11.36 5.36 10.92
N SER A 262 11.39 5.90 9.70
CA SER A 262 10.29 5.93 8.75
C SER A 262 10.64 5.28 7.42
N PHE A 263 9.68 4.60 6.82
CA PHE A 263 9.73 4.11 5.43
C PHE A 263 8.99 5.01 4.45
N SER A 264 8.78 6.30 4.80
CA SER A 264 8.19 7.26 3.87
C SER A 264 8.98 7.29 2.56
N GLN A 265 8.27 7.07 1.45
CA GLN A 265 8.85 6.98 0.11
C GLN A 265 8.44 8.15 -0.78
N ASP A 266 9.34 8.55 -1.69
CA ASP A 266 9.01 9.35 -2.85
C ASP A 266 9.71 8.84 -4.11
N ALA A 267 9.02 8.93 -5.25
CA ALA A 267 9.56 8.59 -6.55
C ALA A 267 9.13 9.64 -7.59
N LEU A 268 10.12 10.18 -8.32
CA LEU A 268 9.91 11.19 -9.35
C LEU A 268 9.81 10.53 -10.73
N PHE A 269 8.87 11.00 -11.55
CA PHE A 269 8.64 10.57 -12.91
C PHE A 269 8.43 11.79 -13.82
N PRO A 270 8.50 11.65 -15.16
CA PRO A 270 8.21 12.77 -16.05
C PRO A 270 6.78 13.31 -15.87
N GLY A 271 6.65 14.50 -15.27
CA GLY A 271 5.39 15.23 -15.11
C GLY A 271 4.53 14.82 -13.91
N PHE A 272 5.00 13.91 -13.05
CA PHE A 272 4.33 13.54 -11.81
C PHE A 272 5.28 12.92 -10.78
N CYS A 273 4.90 12.94 -9.51
CA CYS A 273 5.57 12.18 -8.45
C CYS A 273 4.57 11.33 -7.68
N VAL A 274 5.09 10.25 -7.08
CA VAL A 274 4.35 9.41 -6.14
C VAL A 274 4.98 9.55 -4.76
N LEU A 275 4.15 9.77 -3.75
CA LEU A 275 4.55 9.95 -2.36
C LEU A 275 3.79 8.96 -1.50
N LEU A 276 4.49 8.19 -0.67
CA LEU A 276 3.91 7.20 0.23
C LEU A 276 4.37 7.50 1.66
N PRO A 277 3.69 8.39 2.42
CA PRO A 277 4.03 8.66 3.82
C PRO A 277 3.82 7.41 4.67
N ASP A 278 4.83 6.97 5.42
CA ASP A 278 4.70 5.81 6.32
C ASP A 278 3.86 6.16 7.55
N LEU A 279 2.68 5.54 7.63
CA LEU A 279 1.68 5.82 8.66
C LEU A 279 1.73 4.82 9.83
N ARG A 280 2.72 3.90 9.87
CA ARG A 280 2.75 2.78 10.82
C ARG A 280 4.05 2.67 11.64
N SER A 281 5.22 2.99 11.08
CA SER A 281 6.49 2.80 11.82
C SER A 281 6.58 3.60 13.12
N GLU A 282 6.13 4.87 13.08
CA GLU A 282 6.28 5.81 14.19
C GLU A 282 4.94 6.12 14.90
N ARG A 283 3.88 5.40 14.50
CA ARG A 283 2.51 5.65 14.95
C ARG A 283 2.34 5.33 16.44
N THR A 284 1.56 6.15 17.11
CA THR A 284 1.03 5.95 18.46
C THR A 284 -0.43 6.41 18.50
N PRO A 285 -1.21 6.12 19.55
CA PRO A 285 -2.61 6.58 19.63
C PRO A 285 -2.81 8.10 19.56
N GLY A 286 -1.75 8.89 19.78
CA GLY A 286 -1.76 10.34 19.69
C GLY A 286 -0.99 10.91 18.50
N ARG A 287 -0.44 10.04 17.62
CA ARG A 287 0.45 10.47 16.53
C ARG A 287 0.43 9.47 15.36
N VAL A 288 0.24 9.96 14.13
CA VAL A 288 0.35 9.15 12.91
C VAL A 288 1.80 9.04 12.43
N MET A 289 2.49 10.17 12.26
CA MET A 289 3.89 10.19 11.78
C MET A 289 4.82 10.82 12.82
N GLY A 290 6.00 10.25 13.00
CA GLY A 290 7.05 10.83 13.83
C GLY A 290 7.85 11.90 13.09
N ASP A 291 8.91 12.38 13.73
CA ASP A 291 9.71 13.49 13.20
C ASP A 291 10.42 13.11 11.89
N GLU A 292 10.96 11.89 11.80
CA GLU A 292 11.62 11.43 10.57
C GLU A 292 10.61 11.17 9.45
N GLY A 293 9.42 10.65 9.76
CA GLY A 293 8.34 10.49 8.79
C GLY A 293 7.86 11.82 8.21
N TRP A 294 7.60 12.81 9.06
CA TRP A 294 7.21 14.15 8.61
C TRP A 294 8.29 14.81 7.76
N LYS A 295 9.55 14.74 8.20
CA LYS A 295 10.70 15.30 7.49
C LYS A 295 10.90 14.63 6.12
N ALA A 296 10.78 13.31 6.04
CA ALA A 296 10.86 12.56 4.79
C ALA A 296 9.71 12.93 3.83
N PHE A 297 8.48 12.96 4.32
CA PHE A 297 7.30 13.32 3.53
C PHE A 297 7.36 14.75 2.99
N GLU A 298 7.68 15.73 3.84
CA GLU A 298 7.80 17.14 3.43
C GLU A 298 8.96 17.34 2.45
N ALA A 299 10.10 16.68 2.65
CA ALA A 299 11.21 16.71 1.69
C ALA A 299 10.83 16.09 0.33
N GLY A 300 10.01 15.04 0.31
CA GLY A 300 9.48 14.45 -0.93
C GLY A 300 8.55 15.40 -1.67
N LEU A 301 7.63 16.08 -0.95
CA LEU A 301 6.77 17.12 -1.52
C LEU A 301 7.63 18.24 -2.14
N ASP A 302 8.60 18.75 -1.40
CA ASP A 302 9.45 19.87 -1.81
C ASP A 302 10.35 19.51 -3.01
N ALA A 303 10.78 18.25 -3.14
CA ALA A 303 11.61 17.78 -4.25
C ALA A 303 10.86 17.64 -5.59
N ALA A 304 9.54 17.47 -5.57
CA ALA A 304 8.74 17.38 -6.80
C ALA A 304 8.80 18.70 -7.59
N PRO A 305 8.97 18.69 -8.92
CA PRO A 305 8.88 19.93 -9.71
C PRO A 305 7.54 20.66 -9.50
N GLY A 306 7.53 21.99 -9.64
CA GLY A 306 6.40 22.83 -9.22
C GLY A 306 5.06 22.39 -9.81
N SER A 307 4.96 22.33 -11.14
CA SER A 307 3.74 22.01 -11.88
C SER A 307 3.38 20.53 -11.94
N ASP A 308 4.25 19.63 -11.46
CA ASP A 308 4.04 18.19 -11.60
C ASP A 308 2.89 17.71 -10.73
N ARG A 309 2.12 16.72 -11.20
CA ARG A 309 1.05 16.12 -10.38
C ARG A 309 1.66 15.34 -9.21
N ARG A 310 1.09 15.49 -8.01
CA ARG A 310 1.44 14.70 -6.83
C ARG A 310 0.37 13.64 -6.60
N ILE A 311 0.76 12.37 -6.66
CA ILE A 311 -0.07 11.24 -6.26
C ILE A 311 0.39 10.81 -4.86
N VAL A 312 -0.46 11.01 -3.86
CA VAL A 312 -0.16 10.65 -2.46
C VAL A 312 -0.88 9.35 -2.13
N VAL A 313 -0.13 8.29 -1.81
CA VAL A 313 -0.66 7.00 -1.38
C VAL A 313 -0.74 7.02 0.14
N SER A 314 -1.95 7.18 0.69
CA SER A 314 -2.19 7.15 2.14
C SER A 314 -2.88 5.84 2.46
N SER A 315 -2.29 5.02 3.34
CA SER A 315 -2.83 3.69 3.65
C SER A 315 -4.27 3.79 4.18
N VAL A 316 -4.48 4.69 5.14
CA VAL A 316 -5.81 5.11 5.59
C VAL A 316 -6.36 6.36 4.86
N PRO A 317 -7.68 6.45 4.60
CA PRO A 317 -8.31 7.62 3.97
C PRO A 317 -8.12 8.96 4.72
N ALA A 318 -7.50 9.94 4.06
CA ALA A 318 -7.33 11.30 4.58
C ALA A 318 -8.63 12.13 4.62
N LEU A 319 -9.55 11.90 3.69
CA LEU A 319 -10.87 12.53 3.61
C LEU A 319 -11.94 11.51 3.98
N GLY A 320 -12.63 11.71 5.11
CA GLY A 320 -13.58 10.74 5.66
C GLY A 320 -14.86 11.38 6.20
N PRO A 321 -15.85 10.56 6.58
CA PRO A 321 -17.03 11.02 7.28
C PRO A 321 -16.63 11.49 8.69
N ARG A 322 -17.56 12.14 9.40
CA ARG A 322 -17.34 12.50 10.79
C ARG A 322 -17.41 11.25 11.67
N LEU A 323 -16.30 10.84 12.26
CA LEU A 323 -16.21 9.59 13.04
C LEU A 323 -17.19 9.52 14.21
N SER A 324 -17.47 10.63 14.89
CA SER A 324 -18.47 10.66 15.98
C SER A 324 -19.88 10.24 15.54
N LEU A 325 -20.18 10.32 14.24
CA LEU A 325 -21.45 9.82 13.70
C LEU A 325 -21.36 8.34 13.32
N VAL A 326 -20.17 7.90 12.89
CA VAL A 326 -19.89 6.50 12.59
C VAL A 326 -19.93 5.68 13.88
N GLU A 327 -19.27 6.15 14.94
CA GLU A 327 -19.37 5.64 16.32
C GLU A 327 -20.84 5.44 16.72
N ALA A 328 -21.66 6.50 16.66
CA ALA A 328 -23.06 6.44 17.04
C ALA A 328 -23.92 5.48 16.18
N LEU A 329 -23.51 5.20 14.94
CA LEU A 329 -24.17 4.21 14.10
C LEU A 329 -23.76 2.78 14.46
N LEU A 330 -22.48 2.58 14.78
CA LEU A 330 -21.93 1.28 15.18
C LEU A 330 -22.45 0.86 16.56
N ASP A 331 -22.63 1.80 17.50
CA ASP A 331 -23.24 1.56 18.81
C ASP A 331 -24.66 0.94 18.74
N LEU A 332 -25.36 1.10 17.60
CA LEU A 332 -26.68 0.51 17.38
C LEU A 332 -26.63 -0.97 16.96
N TYR A 333 -25.44 -1.51 16.69
CA TYR A 333 -25.21 -2.91 16.33
C TYR A 333 -24.37 -3.62 17.41
N PRO A 334 -24.84 -4.73 18.01
CA PRO A 334 -24.11 -5.41 19.07
C PRO A 334 -22.85 -6.14 18.55
N GLY A 335 -21.73 -6.07 19.31
CA GLY A 335 -20.50 -6.87 19.09
C GLY A 335 -19.27 -6.10 18.55
N GLN A 336 -19.07 -4.83 18.90
CA GLN A 336 -18.26 -3.89 18.11
C GLN A 336 -16.92 -3.41 18.75
N GLN A 337 -16.30 -4.17 19.66
CA GLN A 337 -15.03 -3.71 20.28
C GLN A 337 -13.92 -3.43 19.26
N GLN A 338 -13.85 -4.20 18.16
CA GLN A 338 -12.88 -4.01 17.07
C GLN A 338 -13.06 -2.67 16.34
N TYR A 339 -14.31 -2.22 16.14
CA TYR A 339 -14.60 -1.00 15.39
C TYR A 339 -14.24 0.29 16.13
N GLU A 340 -14.16 0.28 17.47
CA GLU A 340 -13.67 1.43 18.22
C GLU A 340 -12.19 1.72 17.95
N ASP A 341 -11.40 0.66 17.72
CA ASP A 341 -9.98 0.78 17.41
C ASP A 341 -9.77 1.22 15.95
N ASP A 342 -10.55 0.71 14.99
CA ASP A 342 -10.57 1.19 13.60
C ASP A 342 -10.84 2.71 13.49
N LEU A 343 -11.73 3.22 14.35
CA LEU A 343 -12.06 4.65 14.37
C LEU A 343 -10.93 5.49 14.94
N ARG A 344 -10.16 4.97 15.90
CA ARG A 344 -8.95 5.64 16.41
C ARG A 344 -7.86 5.66 15.36
N ASP A 345 -7.87 4.69 14.46
CA ASP A 345 -6.85 4.50 13.44
C ASP A 345 -6.87 5.57 12.32
N GLN A 346 -8.05 6.12 12.05
CA GLN A 346 -8.22 7.08 10.96
C GLN A 346 -7.59 8.45 11.25
N TRP A 347 -7.26 9.18 10.17
CA TRP A 347 -6.86 10.60 10.23
C TRP A 347 -7.86 11.48 10.98
N GLN A 348 -9.14 11.12 10.97
CA GLN A 348 -10.21 11.90 11.58
C GLN A 348 -10.35 11.68 13.09
N SER A 349 -9.54 10.79 13.67
CA SER A 349 -9.46 10.58 15.11
C SER A 349 -9.09 11.87 15.85
N ARG A 350 -9.62 12.04 17.06
CA ARG A 350 -9.35 13.24 17.88
C ARG A 350 -7.87 13.39 18.21
N GLY A 351 -7.18 12.27 18.45
CA GLY A 351 -5.74 12.25 18.75
C GLY A 351 -4.89 12.80 17.60
N HIS A 352 -5.31 12.53 16.35
CA HIS A 352 -4.56 12.88 15.15
C HIS A 352 -4.92 14.25 14.57
N ARG A 353 -5.80 15.01 15.23
CA ARG A 353 -6.41 16.22 14.65
C ARG A 353 -5.39 17.27 14.22
N ALA A 354 -4.32 17.47 14.99
CA ALA A 354 -3.27 18.45 14.68
C ALA A 354 -2.44 18.00 13.46
N GLU A 355 -2.08 16.73 13.39
CA GLU A 355 -1.37 16.17 12.24
C GLU A 355 -2.23 16.13 10.98
N TRP A 356 -3.52 15.86 11.12
CA TRP A 356 -4.44 15.92 10.00
C TRP A 356 -4.56 17.34 9.42
N VAL A 357 -4.55 18.37 10.27
CA VAL A 357 -4.44 19.78 9.82
C VAL A 357 -3.13 20.00 9.10
N ARG A 358 -2.01 19.55 9.66
CA ARG A 358 -0.68 19.71 9.04
C ARG A 358 -0.64 19.04 7.67
N PHE A 359 -1.11 17.79 7.58
CA PHE A 359 -1.15 16.99 6.36
C PHE A 359 -1.94 17.72 5.26
N LEU A 360 -3.20 18.06 5.53
CA LEU A 360 -4.05 18.72 4.53
C LEU A 360 -3.58 20.14 4.20
N SER A 361 -3.06 20.89 5.17
CA SER A 361 -2.47 22.22 4.92
C SER A 361 -1.26 22.12 4.00
N ARG A 362 -0.40 21.12 4.20
CA ARG A 362 0.75 20.91 3.32
C ARG A 362 0.31 20.52 1.91
N LEU A 363 -0.69 19.65 1.76
CA LEU A 363 -1.23 19.29 0.44
C LEU A 363 -1.91 20.48 -0.26
N GLU A 364 -2.67 21.31 0.46
CA GLU A 364 -3.27 22.54 -0.10
C GLU A 364 -2.18 23.50 -0.58
N ARG A 365 -1.12 23.69 0.22
CA ARG A 365 0.03 24.51 -0.17
C ARG A 365 0.70 24.02 -1.46
N GLU A 366 0.90 22.72 -1.60
CA GLU A 366 1.46 22.15 -2.84
C GLU A 366 0.56 22.41 -4.05
N ALA A 367 -0.75 22.18 -3.89
CA ALA A 367 -1.71 22.37 -4.97
C ALA A 367 -1.84 23.84 -5.40
N VAL A 368 -1.93 24.76 -4.43
CA VAL A 368 -2.26 26.16 -4.68
C VAL A 368 -1.00 27.02 -4.90
N GLU A 369 0.01 26.91 -4.03
CA GLU A 369 1.18 27.80 -4.10
C GLU A 369 2.17 27.35 -5.17
N ARG A 370 2.31 26.03 -5.39
CA ARG A 370 3.25 25.47 -6.37
C ARG A 370 2.60 25.11 -7.70
N GLY A 371 1.27 25.11 -7.75
CA GLY A 371 0.48 24.84 -8.97
C GLY A 371 0.49 23.39 -9.42
N GLY A 372 0.86 22.45 -8.54
CA GLY A 372 0.93 21.03 -8.84
C GLY A 372 -0.29 20.29 -8.32
N PRO A 373 -1.20 19.79 -9.18
CA PRO A 373 -2.41 19.10 -8.74
C PRO A 373 -2.12 17.94 -7.79
N VAL A 374 -2.91 17.80 -6.73
CA VAL A 374 -2.74 16.73 -5.72
C VAL A 374 -3.91 15.76 -5.81
N THR A 375 -3.60 14.46 -5.89
CA THR A 375 -4.57 13.37 -5.78
C THR A 375 -4.11 12.41 -4.70
N VAL A 376 -4.97 12.16 -3.71
CA VAL A 376 -4.76 11.14 -2.69
C VAL A 376 -5.42 9.84 -3.16
N VAL A 377 -4.71 8.73 -3.10
CA VAL A 377 -5.26 7.38 -3.28
C VAL A 377 -5.12 6.61 -1.97
N SER A 378 -6.16 5.88 -1.58
CA SER A 378 -6.22 5.21 -0.27
C SER A 378 -6.95 3.87 -0.29
N GLY A 379 -6.62 3.03 0.69
CA GLY A 379 -7.20 1.71 0.92
C GLY A 379 -8.05 1.64 2.19
N GLU A 380 -7.83 0.59 2.98
CA GLU A 380 -8.35 0.32 4.34
C GLU A 380 -9.84 -0.04 4.41
N ILE A 381 -10.74 0.84 3.98
CA ILE A 381 -12.13 0.79 4.45
C ILE A 381 -13.05 -0.24 3.76
N HIS A 382 -12.49 -1.22 3.03
CA HIS A 382 -13.19 -2.29 2.29
C HIS A 382 -14.31 -1.84 1.34
N LEU A 383 -14.31 -0.56 0.98
CA LEU A 383 -15.34 0.12 0.20
C LEU A 383 -14.69 1.04 -0.83
N ALA A 384 -15.26 1.09 -2.04
CA ALA A 384 -14.88 2.11 -3.01
C ALA A 384 -15.70 3.39 -2.80
N THR A 385 -15.01 4.53 -2.74
CA THR A 385 -15.62 5.86 -2.57
C THR A 385 -14.68 6.94 -3.10
N ARG A 386 -15.14 8.19 -3.10
CA ARG A 386 -14.28 9.33 -3.37
C ARG A 386 -14.65 10.54 -2.51
N GLY A 387 -13.65 11.34 -2.19
CA GLY A 387 -13.79 12.59 -1.45
C GLY A 387 -13.23 13.76 -2.25
N GLU A 388 -13.77 14.95 -1.98
CA GLU A 388 -13.22 16.21 -2.47
C GLU A 388 -13.08 17.18 -1.29
N MET A 389 -11.93 17.85 -1.21
CA MET A 389 -11.73 19.02 -0.34
C MET A 389 -11.55 20.24 -1.23
N ARG A 390 -12.41 21.26 -1.06
CA ARG A 390 -12.26 22.51 -1.81
C ARG A 390 -11.10 23.33 -1.26
N LEU A 391 -10.21 23.76 -2.14
CA LEU A 391 -9.00 24.53 -1.81
C LEU A 391 -9.26 26.04 -1.86
N SER A 392 -8.31 26.82 -1.36
CA SER A 392 -8.42 28.28 -1.25
C SER A 392 -8.56 29.02 -2.58
N ASP A 393 -8.02 28.48 -3.67
CA ASP A 393 -8.14 29.05 -5.03
C ASP A 393 -9.44 28.60 -5.75
N GLY A 394 -10.26 27.78 -5.08
CA GLY A 394 -11.51 27.24 -5.61
C GLY A 394 -11.36 25.91 -6.34
N SER A 395 -10.15 25.42 -6.58
CA SER A 395 -9.88 24.06 -7.09
C SER A 395 -10.20 23.00 -6.02
N SER A 396 -10.00 21.72 -6.33
CA SER A 396 -10.30 20.61 -5.43
C SER A 396 -9.14 19.65 -5.32
N LEU A 397 -8.83 19.24 -4.08
CA LEU A 397 -8.03 18.06 -3.81
C LEU A 397 -8.95 16.84 -3.85
N HIS A 398 -8.56 15.86 -4.66
CA HIS A 398 -9.31 14.62 -4.83
C HIS A 398 -8.73 13.51 -3.95
N GLN A 399 -9.59 12.78 -3.24
CA GLN A 399 -9.25 11.48 -2.69
C GLN A 399 -10.05 10.39 -3.39
N LEU A 400 -9.37 9.34 -3.80
CA LEU A 400 -9.93 8.18 -4.48
C LEU A 400 -9.65 6.95 -3.63
N VAL A 401 -10.70 6.27 -3.20
CA VAL A 401 -10.57 5.08 -2.35
C VAL A 401 -10.94 3.86 -3.16
N ALA A 402 -10.07 2.86 -3.15
CA ALA A 402 -10.30 1.57 -3.77
C ALA A 402 -9.82 0.47 -2.84
N SER A 403 -10.78 -0.22 -2.23
CA SER A 403 -10.56 -1.30 -1.27
C SER A 403 -11.72 -2.30 -1.38
N GLY A 404 -11.56 -3.62 -1.38
CA GLY A 404 -10.32 -4.42 -1.45
C GLY A 404 -10.19 -5.21 -2.76
N ILE A 405 -8.95 -5.49 -3.16
CA ILE A 405 -8.68 -6.31 -4.36
C ILE A 405 -9.09 -7.77 -4.13
N THR A 406 -8.94 -8.29 -2.91
CA THR A 406 -9.39 -9.64 -2.54
C THR A 406 -10.27 -9.68 -1.30
N HIS A 407 -10.30 -8.61 -0.50
CA HIS A 407 -11.11 -8.53 0.71
C HIS A 407 -12.59 -8.81 0.43
N PRO A 408 -13.25 -9.68 1.21
CA PRO A 408 -14.69 -9.87 1.12
C PRO A 408 -15.43 -8.55 1.18
N LYS A 409 -16.49 -8.42 0.37
CA LYS A 409 -17.32 -7.22 0.39
C LYS A 409 -18.04 -7.09 1.75
N PRO A 410 -18.03 -5.91 2.38
CA PRO A 410 -18.78 -5.70 3.60
C PRO A 410 -20.30 -5.78 3.34
N PRO A 411 -21.12 -6.02 4.37
CA PRO A 411 -22.58 -6.03 4.22
C PRO A 411 -23.09 -4.74 3.57
N ALA A 412 -23.94 -4.84 2.55
CA ALA A 412 -24.46 -3.67 1.82
C ALA A 412 -25.18 -2.64 2.73
N ALA A 413 -25.77 -3.11 3.83
CA ALA A 413 -26.39 -2.26 4.85
C ALA A 413 -25.40 -1.28 5.51
N LEU A 414 -24.15 -1.69 5.73
CA LEU A 414 -23.09 -0.85 6.29
C LEU A 414 -22.77 0.30 5.33
N GLY A 415 -22.59 0.00 4.04
CA GLY A 415 -22.35 1.02 3.01
C GLY A 415 -23.50 2.03 2.88
N LEU A 416 -24.75 1.58 3.05
CA LEU A 416 -25.93 2.46 3.08
C LEU A 416 -25.94 3.35 4.33
N GLY A 417 -25.67 2.79 5.50
CA GLY A 417 -25.60 3.53 6.77
C GLY A 417 -24.53 4.62 6.74
N LEU A 418 -23.32 4.27 6.32
CA LEU A 418 -22.22 5.23 6.13
C LEU A 418 -22.59 6.32 5.10
N GLY A 419 -23.32 5.97 4.05
CA GLY A 419 -23.80 6.93 3.05
C GLY A 419 -24.81 7.96 3.58
N LEU A 420 -25.58 7.64 4.63
CA LEU A 420 -26.43 8.61 5.31
C LEU A 420 -25.60 9.63 6.10
N LEU A 421 -24.54 9.15 6.76
CA LEU A 421 -23.65 9.96 7.60
C LEU A 421 -22.68 10.83 6.80
N SER A 422 -22.34 10.42 5.58
CA SER A 422 -21.40 11.15 4.72
C SER A 422 -21.84 12.57 4.36
N ARG A 423 -23.11 12.91 4.58
CA ARG A 423 -23.69 14.26 4.38
C ARG A 423 -23.26 15.27 5.45
N LEU A 424 -22.72 14.80 6.57
CA LEU A 424 -22.37 15.59 7.75
C LEU A 424 -20.84 15.58 7.99
N GLY A 425 -20.08 15.89 6.94
CA GLY A 425 -18.61 15.82 6.95
C GLY A 425 -17.95 16.67 8.04
N HIS A 426 -16.79 16.20 8.53
CA HIS A 426 -15.92 16.98 9.40
C HIS A 426 -14.86 17.68 8.55
N SER A 427 -14.77 19.01 8.64
CA SER A 427 -13.79 19.78 7.89
C SER A 427 -12.70 20.26 8.83
N PRO A 428 -11.48 19.72 8.73
CA PRO A 428 -10.43 20.00 9.68
C PRO A 428 -9.83 21.41 9.50
N LEU A 429 -9.83 21.90 8.27
CA LEU A 429 -9.33 23.20 7.87
C LEU A 429 -10.49 24.21 7.76
N PRO A 430 -10.40 25.39 8.39
CA PRO A 430 -11.44 26.41 8.30
C PRO A 430 -11.74 26.84 6.86
N GLY A 431 -13.00 26.75 6.44
CA GLY A 431 -13.44 27.17 5.10
C GLY A 431 -13.09 26.21 3.96
N ARG A 432 -12.52 25.03 4.24
CA ARG A 432 -12.18 24.00 3.24
C ARG A 432 -13.10 22.78 3.43
N PRO A 433 -14.35 22.84 2.94
CA PRO A 433 -15.32 21.78 3.19
C PRO A 433 -14.89 20.46 2.52
N ILE A 434 -14.92 19.37 3.29
CA ILE A 434 -14.77 18.00 2.78
C ILE A 434 -16.15 17.46 2.39
N ARG A 435 -16.26 16.89 1.19
CA ARG A 435 -17.48 16.22 0.71
C ARG A 435 -17.15 14.86 0.12
N LEU A 436 -17.74 13.83 0.69
CA LEU A 436 -17.75 12.51 0.06
C LEU A 436 -18.76 12.47 -1.09
N LYS A 437 -18.42 11.77 -2.15
CA LYS A 437 -19.18 11.70 -3.40
C LYS A 437 -19.29 10.24 -3.84
N ARG A 438 -20.33 9.97 -4.61
CA ARG A 438 -20.48 8.70 -5.32
C ARG A 438 -19.46 8.57 -6.45
N LEU A 439 -19.10 7.32 -6.77
CA LEU A 439 -18.37 6.99 -7.98
C LEU A 439 -19.24 7.31 -9.22
N PRO A 440 -18.63 7.61 -10.39
CA PRO A 440 -19.38 7.78 -11.63
C PRO A 440 -20.27 6.57 -11.93
N GLY A 441 -21.56 6.81 -12.15
CA GLY A 441 -22.56 5.76 -12.42
C GLY A 441 -23.16 5.09 -11.19
N GLN A 442 -22.57 5.26 -10.00
CA GLN A 442 -23.05 4.61 -8.78
C GLN A 442 -24.15 5.43 -8.07
N ARG A 443 -25.02 4.73 -7.33
CA ARG A 443 -26.18 5.34 -6.64
C ARG A 443 -25.83 5.89 -5.25
N THR A 444 -24.91 5.23 -4.58
CA THR A 444 -24.50 5.50 -3.19
C THR A 444 -23.10 6.11 -3.13
N VAL A 445 -22.76 6.75 -2.02
CA VAL A 445 -21.42 7.31 -1.79
C VAL A 445 -20.38 6.20 -1.70
N TYR A 446 -20.69 5.14 -0.95
CA TYR A 446 -19.88 3.95 -0.83
C TYR A 446 -20.41 2.83 -1.72
N THR A 447 -19.48 2.11 -2.35
CA THR A 447 -19.76 0.93 -3.17
C THR A 447 -19.09 -0.28 -2.52
N ALA A 448 -19.89 -1.26 -2.10
CA ALA A 448 -19.44 -2.46 -1.40
C ALA A 448 -19.20 -3.62 -2.38
N GLU A 449 -18.15 -3.47 -3.18
CA GLU A 449 -17.71 -4.47 -4.16
C GLU A 449 -16.19 -4.54 -4.15
N ARG A 450 -15.61 -5.71 -4.42
CA ARG A 450 -14.17 -5.81 -4.66
C ARG A 450 -13.78 -4.98 -5.88
N ASN A 451 -12.62 -4.35 -5.84
CA ASN A 451 -12.26 -3.39 -6.88
C ASN A 451 -10.76 -3.12 -6.98
N TYR A 452 -10.38 -2.47 -8.08
CA TYR A 452 -9.13 -1.74 -8.20
C TYR A 452 -9.38 -0.40 -8.91
N LEU A 453 -8.48 0.56 -8.68
CA LEU A 453 -8.52 1.88 -9.30
C LEU A 453 -7.49 1.96 -10.43
N VAL A 454 -7.85 2.65 -11.50
CA VAL A 454 -6.93 3.00 -12.58
C VAL A 454 -6.90 4.51 -12.76
N LEU A 455 -5.71 5.09 -12.64
CA LEU A 455 -5.41 6.46 -13.05
C LEU A 455 -4.84 6.43 -14.47
N ARG A 456 -5.34 7.30 -15.34
CA ARG A 456 -4.81 7.44 -16.70
C ARG A 456 -4.40 8.86 -16.99
N ARG A 457 -3.22 9.01 -17.60
CA ARG A 457 -2.82 10.25 -18.27
C ARG A 457 -3.02 10.08 -19.77
N ARG A 458 -3.77 10.98 -20.39
CA ARG A 458 -3.95 11.04 -21.85
C ARG A 458 -3.78 12.48 -22.32
N ALA A 459 -2.81 12.73 -23.20
CA ALA A 459 -2.49 14.08 -23.68
C ALA A 459 -2.37 15.12 -22.53
N GLY A 460 -1.73 14.71 -21.43
CA GLY A 460 -1.55 15.55 -20.23
C GLY A 460 -2.74 15.61 -19.26
N HIS A 461 -3.93 15.14 -19.65
CA HIS A 461 -5.10 15.11 -18.79
C HIS A 461 -5.17 13.84 -17.96
N TRP A 462 -5.49 13.98 -16.66
CA TRP A 462 -5.60 12.86 -15.74
C TRP A 462 -7.06 12.48 -15.48
N THR A 463 -7.31 11.18 -15.48
CA THR A 463 -8.63 10.62 -15.16
C THR A 463 -8.50 9.44 -14.21
N ALA A 464 -9.59 9.14 -13.50
CA ALA A 464 -9.74 7.97 -12.63
C ALA A 464 -10.94 7.11 -13.06
N SER A 465 -10.81 5.79 -12.93
CA SER A 465 -11.94 4.85 -13.08
C SER A 465 -11.72 3.63 -12.18
N TRP A 466 -12.80 3.06 -11.65
CA TRP A 466 -12.75 1.85 -10.83
C TRP A 466 -13.24 0.66 -11.65
N GLU A 467 -12.54 -0.46 -11.58
CA GLU A 467 -13.11 -1.76 -11.98
C GLU A 467 -13.78 -2.36 -10.75
N LEU A 468 -15.10 -2.43 -10.76
CA LEU A 468 -15.90 -3.02 -9.70
C LEU A 468 -16.26 -4.47 -10.07
N GLU A 469 -16.25 -5.37 -9.10
CA GLU A 469 -16.45 -6.79 -9.36
C GLU A 469 -17.79 -7.10 -10.03
N ASP A 470 -18.89 -6.57 -9.49
CA ASP A 470 -20.25 -6.85 -9.93
C ASP A 470 -20.72 -5.80 -10.96
N SER A 471 -20.41 -4.52 -10.71
CA SER A 471 -20.84 -3.38 -11.52
C SER A 471 -19.95 -3.08 -12.74
N GLY A 472 -18.74 -3.65 -12.81
CA GLY A 472 -17.77 -3.41 -13.88
C GLY A 472 -17.10 -2.03 -13.82
N ARG A 473 -16.50 -1.61 -14.95
CA ARG A 473 -15.77 -0.34 -15.07
C ARG A 473 -16.69 0.87 -14.93
N THR A 474 -16.37 1.79 -14.02
CA THR A 474 -17.03 3.09 -13.93
C THR A 474 -16.66 4.00 -15.10
N ALA A 475 -17.50 5.00 -15.39
CA ALA A 475 -17.10 6.10 -16.29
C ALA A 475 -15.85 6.83 -15.75
N GLU A 476 -15.08 7.44 -16.65
CA GLU A 476 -13.88 8.20 -16.31
C GLU A 476 -14.25 9.51 -15.56
N LEU A 477 -13.54 9.78 -14.46
CA LEU A 477 -13.61 10.99 -13.66
C LEU A 477 -12.38 11.85 -13.94
N GLY A 478 -12.53 13.11 -14.35
CA GLY A 478 -11.40 14.05 -14.46
C GLY A 478 -10.83 14.47 -13.10
N LEU A 479 -9.51 14.65 -13.03
CA LEU A 479 -8.74 14.93 -11.80
C LEU A 479 -7.88 16.19 -11.86
#